data_AF-A0A4Q3VU98-F1
#
_entry.id   AF-A0A4Q3VU98-F1
#
_cell.length_a   1.000
_cell.length_b   1.000
_cell.length_c   1.000
_cell.angle_alpha   90.00
_cell.angle_beta   90.00
_cell.angle_gamma   90.00
#
_symmetry.space_group_name_H-M   'P 1'
#
loop_
_entity.id
_entity.type
_entity.pdbx_description
1 polymer ?
#
loop_
_entity_poly.entity_id
_entity_poly.type
_entity_poly.pdbx_seq_one_letter_code
_entity_poly.pdbx_strand_id
1 'polypeptide(L)'
;MTGKGTSSQGSAREVAAAFLRLGTTAFGGPAAHLAMMEEEFVRRRGWLDPEEFLDMIGAASLVPGPNSTEVAIHLGFKRAGIPGMAAAGVCFIAPAALIVSAIAWAYVKYGSLPNFQSALYGIKPVVVAVVAQAIWLLVGKAVDSAP
;
A
#
# COMPACT_ATOMS: atom_id res chain seq x y z
N MET A 1 -21.07 -5.37 -29.78
CA MET A 1 -19.91 -5.28 -28.85
C MET A 1 -20.44 -4.77 -27.52
N THR A 2 -21.27 -5.58 -26.86
CA THR A 2 -22.25 -5.10 -25.87
C THR A 2 -22.04 -5.78 -24.52
N GLY A 3 -21.77 -4.98 -23.50
CA GLY A 3 -22.15 -5.23 -22.10
C GLY A 3 -21.12 -5.89 -21.17
N LYS A 4 -20.73 -5.18 -20.09
CA LYS A 4 -21.05 -5.56 -18.69
C LYS A 4 -20.53 -4.52 -17.70
N GLY A 5 -21.35 -4.20 -16.68
CA GLY A 5 -20.91 -3.62 -15.41
C GLY A 5 -20.91 -2.09 -15.30
N THR A 6 -22.07 -1.43 -15.29
CA THR A 6 -22.16 -0.13 -14.60
C THR A 6 -22.03 -0.37 -13.11
N SER A 7 -20.80 -0.42 -12.59
CA SER A 7 -20.59 -0.29 -11.15
C SER A 7 -21.20 1.05 -10.74
N SER A 8 -22.16 1.01 -9.81
CA SER A 8 -22.76 2.23 -9.25
C SER A 8 -21.63 3.15 -8.81
N GLN A 9 -21.57 4.39 -9.34
CA GLN A 9 -20.53 5.34 -8.97
C GLN A 9 -20.48 5.45 -7.43
N GLY A 10 -19.32 5.13 -6.86
CA GLY A 10 -19.10 5.23 -5.42
C GLY A 10 -18.89 6.68 -4.99
N SER A 11 -18.81 6.89 -3.69
CA SER A 11 -18.49 8.22 -3.14
C SER A 11 -17.00 8.33 -2.85
N ALA A 12 -16.44 9.54 -2.97
CA ALA A 12 -15.05 9.81 -2.57
C ALA A 12 -14.81 9.50 -1.08
N ARG A 13 -15.85 9.59 -0.23
CA ARG A 13 -15.79 9.18 1.18
C ARG A 13 -15.57 7.67 1.36
N GLU A 14 -16.25 6.87 0.54
CA GLU A 14 -16.10 5.41 0.55
C GLU A 14 -14.66 5.01 0.15
N VAL A 15 -14.15 5.64 -0.91
CA VAL A 15 -12.78 5.48 -1.38
C VAL A 15 -11.78 5.91 -0.29
N ALA A 16 -11.97 7.10 0.29
CA ALA A 16 -11.12 7.62 1.37
C ALA A 16 -11.07 6.65 2.55
N ALA A 17 -12.21 6.14 3.02
CA ALA A 17 -12.25 5.23 4.17
C ALA A 17 -11.53 3.90 3.87
N ALA A 18 -11.71 3.34 2.67
CA ALA A 18 -11.05 2.10 2.26
C ALA A 18 -9.53 2.30 2.14
N PHE A 19 -9.09 3.36 1.45
CA PHE A 19 -7.68 3.64 1.27
C PHE A 19 -6.99 4.14 2.53
N LEU A 20 -7.70 4.79 3.46
CA LEU A 20 -7.13 5.17 4.75
C LEU A 20 -6.80 3.93 5.58
N ARG A 21 -7.71 2.95 5.60
CA ARG A 21 -7.46 1.66 6.25
C ARG A 21 -6.28 0.95 5.60
N LEU A 22 -6.29 0.82 4.27
CA LEU A 22 -5.16 0.25 3.55
C LEU A 22 -3.86 1.00 3.82
N GLY A 23 -3.83 2.34 3.78
CA GLY A 23 -2.64 3.14 4.06
C GLY A 23 -2.10 2.96 5.49
N THR A 24 -2.95 2.60 6.46
CA THR A 24 -2.52 2.25 7.83
C THR A 24 -2.04 0.81 8.00
N THR A 25 -2.42 -0.12 7.11
CA THR A 25 -2.11 -1.55 7.24
C THR A 25 -1.22 -2.11 6.14
N ALA A 26 -1.04 -1.38 5.04
CA ALA A 26 -0.25 -1.77 3.89
C ALA A 26 1.23 -1.65 4.24
N PHE A 27 1.82 -2.79 4.55
CA PHE A 27 3.26 -2.98 4.78
C PHE A 27 3.72 -4.19 3.97
N GLY A 28 5.03 -4.27 3.70
CA GLY A 28 5.62 -5.40 2.97
C GLY A 28 5.93 -5.13 1.49
N GLY A 29 5.83 -3.87 1.04
CA GLY A 29 6.28 -3.44 -0.28
C GLY A 29 5.24 -3.63 -1.40
N PRO A 30 5.60 -3.33 -2.65
CA PRO A 30 4.64 -3.24 -3.75
C PRO A 30 3.80 -4.50 -3.99
N ALA A 31 4.42 -5.68 -3.95
CA ALA A 31 3.71 -6.95 -4.14
C ALA A 31 2.68 -7.21 -3.02
N ALA A 32 3.05 -6.95 -1.76
CA ALA A 32 2.14 -7.07 -0.64
C ALA A 32 0.98 -6.06 -0.75
N HIS A 33 1.27 -4.82 -1.14
CA HIS A 33 0.24 -3.80 -1.33
C HIS A 33 -0.75 -4.21 -2.43
N LEU A 34 -0.28 -4.74 -3.57
CA LEU A 34 -1.14 -5.21 -4.64
C LEU A 34 -2.01 -6.40 -4.20
N ALA A 35 -1.44 -7.36 -3.48
CA ALA A 35 -2.21 -8.50 -2.94
C ALA A 35 -3.30 -8.02 -1.95
N MET A 36 -3.00 -7.03 -1.11
CA MET A 36 -3.98 -6.43 -0.19
C MET A 36 -5.08 -5.66 -0.94
N MET A 37 -4.74 -4.98 -2.04
CA MET A 37 -5.72 -4.31 -2.90
C MET A 37 -6.62 -5.31 -3.64
N GLU A 38 -6.07 -6.41 -4.14
CA GLU A 38 -6.84 -7.48 -4.77
C GLU A 38 -7.85 -8.08 -3.79
N GLU A 39 -7.39 -8.45 -2.59
CA GLU A 39 -8.25 -9.02 -1.55
C GLU A 39 -9.37 -8.03 -1.13
N GLU A 40 -9.05 -6.74 -0.97
CA GLU A 40 -10.05 -5.75 -0.53
C GLU A 40 -11.02 -5.35 -1.65
N PHE A 41 -10.52 -5.03 -2.84
CA PHE A 41 -11.31 -4.40 -3.90
C PHE A 41 -11.88 -5.37 -4.93
N VAL A 42 -11.25 -6.54 -5.13
CA VAL A 42 -11.78 -7.59 -6.00
C VAL A 42 -12.62 -8.57 -5.18
N ARG A 43 -12.04 -9.18 -4.14
CA ARG A 43 -12.71 -10.27 -3.41
C ARG A 43 -13.73 -9.80 -2.39
N ARG A 44 -13.39 -8.83 -1.52
CA ARG A 44 -14.28 -8.41 -0.43
C ARG A 44 -15.37 -7.43 -0.89
N ARG A 45 -14.99 -6.39 -1.63
CA ARG A 45 -15.92 -5.31 -2.02
C ARG A 45 -16.52 -5.48 -3.41
N GLY A 46 -15.88 -6.26 -4.29
CA GLY A 46 -16.33 -6.43 -5.67
C GLY A 46 -16.41 -5.12 -6.46
N TRP A 47 -15.49 -4.18 -6.22
CA TRP A 47 -15.40 -2.93 -6.96
C TRP A 47 -14.77 -3.12 -8.34
N LEU A 48 -13.97 -4.16 -8.50
CA LEU A 48 -13.26 -4.53 -9.72
C LEU A 48 -13.39 -6.01 -9.98
N ASP A 49 -13.50 -6.37 -11.25
CA ASP A 49 -13.29 -7.76 -11.66
C ASP A 49 -11.78 -8.10 -11.66
N PRO A 50 -11.40 -9.38 -11.49
CA PRO A 50 -9.99 -9.79 -11.48
C PRO A 50 -9.21 -9.37 -12.73
N GLU A 51 -9.86 -9.45 -13.90
CA GLU A 51 -9.29 -9.06 -15.19
C GLU A 51 -8.98 -7.55 -15.22
N GLU A 52 -9.91 -6.72 -14.74
CA GLU A 52 -9.72 -5.27 -14.68
C GLU A 52 -8.59 -4.87 -13.72
N PHE A 53 -8.44 -5.59 -12.61
CA PHE A 53 -7.34 -5.35 -11.68
C PHE A 53 -5.98 -5.71 -12.29
N LEU A 54 -5.89 -6.80 -13.05
CA LEU A 54 -4.70 -7.18 -13.80
C LEU A 54 -4.35 -6.14 -14.87
N ASP A 55 -5.34 -5.63 -15.59
CA ASP A 55 -5.15 -4.56 -16.57
C ASP A 55 -4.60 -3.28 -15.91
N MET A 56 -5.10 -2.92 -14.71
CA MET A 56 -4.56 -1.78 -13.95
C MET A 56 -3.09 -2.00 -13.55
N ILE A 57 -2.72 -3.20 -13.10
CA ILE A 57 -1.32 -3.52 -12.77
C ILE A 57 -0.45 -3.44 -14.02
N GLY A 58 -0.95 -3.96 -15.16
CA GLY A 58 -0.29 -3.87 -16.45
C GLY A 58 -0.03 -2.42 -16.85
N ALA A 59 -1.06 -1.57 -16.79
CA ALA A 59 -0.96 -0.15 -17.08
C ALA A 59 0.00 0.59 -16.14
N ALA A 60 -0.07 0.32 -14.84
CA ALA A 60 0.83 0.92 -13.83
C ALA A 60 2.29 0.51 -14.01
N SER A 61 2.56 -0.65 -14.64
CA SER A 61 3.91 -1.13 -14.93
C SER A 61 4.54 -0.44 -16.16
N LEU A 62 3.75 0.23 -16.99
CA LEU A 62 4.23 0.96 -18.16
C LEU A 62 4.80 2.34 -17.81
N VAL A 63 4.36 2.93 -16.70
CA VAL A 63 4.78 4.26 -16.25
C VAL A 63 5.85 4.11 -15.17
N PRO A 64 6.97 4.87 -15.24
CA PRO A 64 7.94 4.88 -14.15
C PRO A 64 7.30 5.47 -12.89
N GLY A 65 7.08 4.63 -11.88
CA GLY A 65 6.48 5.06 -10.62
C GLY A 65 6.25 3.92 -9.63
N PRO A 66 5.84 4.25 -8.40
CA PRO A 66 5.46 3.25 -7.41
C PRO A 66 4.13 2.58 -7.83
N ASN A 67 4.22 1.41 -8.45
CA ASN A 67 3.09 0.66 -9.01
C ASN A 67 1.87 0.59 -8.05
N SER A 68 2.08 0.29 -6.76
CA SER A 68 1.00 0.28 -5.76
C SER A 68 0.22 1.59 -5.63
N THR A 69 0.89 2.75 -5.75
CA THR A 69 0.22 4.06 -5.66
C THR A 69 -0.53 4.38 -6.95
N GLU A 70 0.05 4.05 -8.10
CA GLU A 70 -0.62 4.23 -9.40
C GLU A 70 -1.91 3.42 -9.48
N VAL A 71 -1.87 2.14 -9.05
CA VAL A 71 -3.06 1.30 -8.97
C VAL A 71 -4.09 1.87 -7.98
N ALA A 72 -3.66 2.38 -6.82
CA ALA A 72 -4.56 3.04 -5.87
C ALA A 72 -5.29 4.26 -6.48
N ILE A 73 -4.52 5.14 -7.14
CA ILE A 73 -5.01 6.36 -7.79
C ILE A 73 -5.98 6.02 -8.93
N HIS A 74 -5.63 5.05 -9.78
CA HIS A 74 -6.45 4.60 -10.89
C HIS A 74 -7.77 3.95 -10.40
N LEU A 75 -7.70 3.14 -9.35
CA LEU A 75 -8.86 2.52 -8.73
C LEU A 75 -9.79 3.57 -8.09
N GLY A 76 -9.22 4.56 -7.39
CA GLY A 76 -9.95 5.70 -6.84
C GLY A 76 -10.66 6.51 -7.93
N PHE A 77 -9.96 6.77 -9.04
CA PHE A 77 -10.53 7.44 -10.21
C PHE A 77 -11.69 6.66 -10.82
N LYS A 78 -11.54 5.35 -11.00
CA LYS A 78 -12.62 4.50 -11.54
C LYS A 78 -13.83 4.45 -10.62
N ARG A 79 -13.64 4.43 -9.30
CA ARG A 79 -14.72 4.30 -8.32
C ARG A 79 -15.51 5.60 -8.12
N ALA A 80 -14.86 6.76 -8.07
CA ALA A 80 -15.50 8.04 -7.72
C ALA A 80 -14.96 9.26 -8.51
N GLY A 81 -14.34 9.05 -9.67
CA GLY A 81 -13.81 10.11 -10.53
C GLY A 81 -12.62 10.87 -9.93
N ILE A 82 -12.41 12.12 -10.38
CA ILE A 82 -11.35 13.01 -9.87
C ILE A 82 -11.30 13.10 -8.33
N PRO A 83 -12.42 13.25 -7.59
CA PRO A 83 -12.32 13.32 -6.13
C PRO A 83 -11.94 11.97 -5.50
N GLY A 84 -12.33 10.85 -6.13
CA GLY A 84 -11.87 9.51 -5.73
C GLY A 84 -10.37 9.31 -5.95
N MET A 85 -9.83 9.81 -7.06
CA MET A 85 -8.40 9.79 -7.37
C MET A 85 -7.58 10.47 -6.27
N ALA A 86 -7.93 11.71 -5.93
CA ALA A 86 -7.25 12.48 -4.89
C ALA A 86 -7.41 11.83 -3.51
N ALA A 87 -8.62 11.35 -3.18
CA ALA A 87 -8.89 10.66 -1.93
C ALA A 87 -8.05 9.38 -1.79
N ALA A 88 -7.96 8.55 -2.83
CA ALA A 88 -7.18 7.32 -2.81
C ALA A 88 -5.69 7.60 -2.61
N GLY A 89 -5.10 8.51 -3.40
CA GLY A 89 -3.69 8.85 -3.29
C GLY A 89 -3.32 9.43 -1.91
N VAL A 90 -4.09 10.41 -1.44
CA VAL A 90 -3.83 11.05 -0.14
C VAL A 90 -4.04 10.07 1.01
N CYS A 91 -5.16 9.33 1.04
CA CYS A 91 -5.44 8.41 2.14
C CYS A 91 -4.53 7.18 2.14
N PHE A 92 -3.95 6.80 1.01
CA PHE A 92 -2.96 5.73 0.94
C PHE A 92 -1.59 6.16 1.49
N ILE A 93 -1.13 7.38 1.16
CA ILE A 93 0.22 7.85 1.53
C ILE A 93 0.25 8.56 2.89
N ALA A 94 -0.74 9.40 3.18
CA ALA A 94 -0.73 10.28 4.34
C ALA A 94 -0.58 9.54 5.68
N PRO A 95 -1.23 8.39 5.94
CA PRO A 95 -1.08 7.70 7.22
C PRO A 95 0.36 7.28 7.49
N ALA A 96 1.01 6.66 6.50
CA ALA A 96 2.41 6.25 6.61
C ALA A 96 3.33 7.47 6.81
N ALA A 97 3.12 8.53 6.03
CA ALA A 97 3.90 9.77 6.17
C ALA A 97 3.73 10.42 7.56
N LEU A 98 2.51 10.44 8.10
CA LEU A 98 2.21 10.99 9.42
C LEU A 98 2.83 10.15 10.54
N ILE A 99 2.72 8.82 10.46
CA ILE A 99 3.31 7.91 11.45
C ILE A 99 4.84 8.08 11.47
N VAL A 100 5.49 8.06 10.30
CA VAL A 100 6.94 8.24 10.20
C VAL A 100 7.36 9.62 10.70
N SER A 101 6.63 10.68 10.33
CA SER A 101 6.91 12.04 10.80
C SER A 101 6.75 12.17 12.31
N ALA A 102 5.71 11.55 12.90
CA ALA A 102 5.49 11.55 14.34
C ALA A 102 6.61 10.81 15.09
N ILE A 103 7.04 9.67 14.58
CA ILE A 103 8.18 8.91 15.14
C ILE A 103 9.47 9.73 15.03
N ALA A 104 9.74 10.33 13.87
CA ALA A 104 10.91 11.18 13.66
C ALA A 104 10.91 12.39 14.59
N TRP A 105 9.76 13.05 14.76
CA TRP A 105 9.62 14.16 15.70
C TRP A 105 9.85 13.73 17.14
N ALA A 106 9.27 12.60 17.55
CA ALA A 106 9.50 12.03 18.88
C ALA A 106 10.97 11.67 19.11
N TYR A 107 11.64 11.13 18.09
CA TYR A 107 13.07 10.82 18.12
C TYR A 107 13.92 12.07 18.31
N VAL A 108 13.65 13.16 17.58
CA VAL A 108 14.39 14.43 17.73
C VAL A 108 14.16 15.04 19.11
N LYS A 109 12.94 14.98 19.63
CA LYS A 109 12.58 15.61 20.91
C LYS A 109 13.04 14.82 22.14
N TYR A 110 12.98 13.49 22.10
CA TYR A 110 13.19 12.62 23.26
C TYR A 110 14.43 11.71 23.12
N GLY A 111 15.12 11.73 21.98
CA GLY A 111 16.26 10.86 21.69
C GLY A 111 17.50 11.08 22.57
N SER A 112 17.60 12.22 23.25
CA SER A 112 18.67 12.54 24.21
C SER A 112 18.44 12.00 25.62
N LEU A 113 17.27 11.42 25.91
CA LEU A 113 17.00 10.81 27.21
C LEU A 113 17.67 9.42 27.29
N PRO A 114 18.40 9.09 28.38
CA PRO A 114 19.10 7.81 28.55
C PRO A 114 18.20 6.57 28.36
N ASN A 115 16.94 6.68 28.77
CA ASN A 115 15.94 5.61 28.62
C ASN A 115 15.43 5.42 27.18
N PHE A 116 15.53 6.44 26.33
CA PHE A 116 15.13 6.34 24.92
C PHE A 116 16.24 5.69 24.08
N GLN A 117 17.49 5.93 24.47
CA GLN A 117 18.68 5.37 23.82
C GLN A 117 18.76 3.84 23.98
N SER A 118 18.37 3.30 25.14
CA SER A 118 18.29 1.86 25.39
C SER A 118 17.16 1.19 24.60
N ALA A 119 15.99 1.82 24.48
CA ALA A 119 14.89 1.34 23.65
C ALA A 119 15.29 1.26 22.16
N LEU A 120 15.94 2.30 21.64
CA LEU A 120 16.48 2.32 20.27
C LEU A 120 17.55 1.26 20.04
N TYR A 121 18.37 0.97 21.07
CA TYR A 121 19.36 -0.10 21.00
C TYR A 121 18.71 -1.48 20.82
N GLY A 122 17.55 -1.71 21.46
CA GLY A 122 16.75 -2.92 21.28
C GLY A 122 16.08 -3.03 19.91
N ILE A 123 15.75 -1.91 19.26
CA ILE A 123 15.15 -1.91 17.92
C ILE A 123 16.15 -2.33 16.84
N LYS A 124 17.43 -1.98 16.96
CA LYS A 124 18.47 -2.32 15.97
C LYS A 124 18.52 -3.81 15.61
N PRO A 125 18.66 -4.76 16.55
CA PRO A 125 18.68 -6.18 16.22
C PRO A 125 17.35 -6.68 15.65
N VAL A 126 16.21 -6.11 16.05
CA VAL A 126 14.89 -6.43 15.46
C VAL A 126 14.86 -6.05 13.99
N VAL A 127 15.33 -4.85 13.64
CA VAL A 127 15.43 -4.42 12.24
C VAL A 127 16.34 -5.34 11.44
N VAL A 128 17.50 -5.72 11.98
CA VAL A 128 18.41 -6.67 11.33
C VAL A 128 17.73 -8.02 11.09
N ALA A 129 17.01 -8.55 12.07
CA ALA A 129 16.28 -9.82 11.93
C ALA A 129 15.19 -9.74 10.85
N VAL A 130 14.42 -8.65 10.81
CA VAL A 130 13.37 -8.43 9.79
C VAL A 130 13.98 -8.32 8.39
N VAL A 131 15.09 -7.58 8.24
CA VAL A 131 15.80 -7.45 6.95
C VAL A 131 16.37 -8.80 6.51
N ALA A 132 17.00 -9.56 7.42
CA ALA A 132 17.50 -10.90 7.13
C ALA A 132 16.38 -11.85 6.71
N GLN A 133 15.24 -11.81 7.40
CA GLN A 133 14.04 -12.57 7.03
C GLN A 133 13.52 -12.19 5.64
N ALA A 134 13.47 -10.90 5.32
CA ALA A 134 13.05 -10.42 4.00
C ALA A 134 14.00 -10.92 2.89
N ILE A 135 15.32 -10.88 3.13
CA ILE A 135 16.32 -11.42 2.21
C ILE A 135 16.10 -12.93 2.02
N TRP A 136 15.92 -13.69 3.09
CA TRP A 136 15.67 -15.13 3.00
C TRP A 136 14.42 -15.47 2.20
N LEU A 137 13.32 -14.74 2.42
CA LEU A 137 12.08 -14.93 1.66
C LEU A 137 12.26 -14.62 0.18
N LEU A 138 12.99 -13.54 -0.16
CA LEU A 138 13.27 -13.17 -1.54
C LEU A 138 14.18 -14.18 -2.24
N VAL A 139 15.23 -14.66 -1.57
CA VAL A 139 16.14 -15.68 -2.10
C VAL A 139 15.40 -17.00 -2.33
N GLY A 140 14.57 -17.45 -1.39
CA GLY A 140 13.77 -18.66 -1.56
C GLY A 140 12.88 -18.58 -2.80
N LYS A 141 12.15 -17.47 -2.97
CA LYS A 141 11.33 -17.25 -4.16
C LYS A 141 12.13 -17.17 -5.46
N ALA A 142 13.34 -16.60 -5.42
CA ALA A 142 14.22 -16.51 -6.59
C ALA A 142 14.77 -17.88 -7.01
N VAL A 143 15.08 -18.76 -6.04
CA VAL A 143 15.55 -20.13 -6.30
C VAL A 143 14.41 -21.01 -6.82
N ASP A 144 13.20 -20.89 -6.27
CA ASP A 144 12.02 -21.63 -6.75
C ASP A 144 11.54 -21.17 -8.15
N SER A 145 11.97 -19.99 -8.60
CA SER A 145 11.64 -19.43 -9.92
C SER A 145 12.74 -19.67 -10.96
N ALA A 146 13.86 -20.31 -10.59
CA ALA A 146 14.91 -20.69 -11.52
C ALA A 146 14.52 -21.98 -12.28
N PRO A 147 14.70 -22.04 -13.61
CA PRO A 147 14.32 -23.19 -14.42
C PRO A 147 15.16 -24.44 -14.14
#